data_AF-A0A2E6YIE3-F1
#
_entry.id   AF-A0A2E6YIE3-F1
#
_cell.length_a   1.000
_cell.length_b   1.000
_cell.length_c   1.000
_cell.angle_alpha   90.00
_cell.angle_beta   90.00
_cell.angle_gamma   90.00
#
_symmetry.space_group_name_H-M   'P 1'
#
loop_
_entity.id
_entity.type
_entity.pdbx_description
1 polymer ?
#
loop_
_entity_poly.entity_id
_entity_poly.type
_entity_poly.pdbx_seq_one_letter_code
_entity_poly.pdbx_strand_id
1 'polypeptide(L)'
;MRNNQVRIVLIVLVIVAIVGLLGKIFLNLNQSAEIILNSANLNSNSVDKIILSDREDQATVYLNADDNRWYVGSYPVLDEYMNALWNTVSEINRAELVSNNPENHQYMGVDPRNTTNVEFYYKDELIETFLIGDKEYAPIEEDEVARMPWSQYVLRCYLRKANEVSVYGIFCPYPSLFAADPTRWPDPYIAKIQPADVETLVYNFYGQEFLVKKIDARWYIDYQGQQSEAKQDVMYYLLESLTTLITSDYPEFWDKKIVGSLDWNDPDITLRVNTKQGSDSKSIYLSFIERPDEDFSYYVKDATKTYVHFLSSRKAPDIIKSRADLVYESPK
;
A
#
# COMPACT_ATOMS: atom_id res chain seq x y z
N MET A 1 56.64 12.80 29.70
CA MET A 1 55.51 12.91 30.65
C MET A 1 55.78 11.98 31.81
N ARG A 2 55.71 12.50 33.05
CA ARG A 2 56.19 11.81 34.26
C ARG A 2 55.26 10.63 34.58
N ASN A 3 55.82 9.47 34.91
CA ASN A 3 55.13 8.18 35.14
C ASN A 3 53.82 8.29 35.96
N ASN A 4 53.73 9.28 36.86
CA ASN A 4 52.55 9.56 37.67
C ASN A 4 51.34 10.09 36.86
N GLN A 5 51.54 10.86 35.79
CA GLN A 5 50.43 11.36 34.96
C GLN A 5 49.80 10.24 34.14
N VAL A 6 50.61 9.32 33.60
CA VAL A 6 50.12 8.13 32.88
C VAL A 6 49.33 7.21 33.83
N ARG A 7 49.81 7.06 35.08
CA ARG A 7 49.13 6.27 36.11
C ARG A 7 47.79 6.87 36.53
N ILE A 8 47.69 8.19 36.64
CA ILE A 8 46.43 8.89 36.95
C ILE A 8 45.43 8.73 35.80
N VAL A 9 45.86 8.90 34.55
CA VAL A 9 44.98 8.75 33.38
C VAL A 9 44.45 7.31 33.27
N LEU A 10 45.29 6.30 33.52
CA LEU A 10 44.85 4.90 33.53
C LEU A 10 43.83 4.61 34.63
N ILE A 11 44.03 5.16 35.84
CA ILE A 11 43.08 4.99 36.95
C ILE A 11 41.73 5.64 36.60
N VAL A 12 41.74 6.84 36.01
CA VAL A 12 40.51 7.53 35.59
C VAL A 12 39.78 6.73 34.50
N LEU A 13 40.49 6.20 33.51
CA LEU A 13 39.88 5.37 32.46
C LEU A 13 39.26 4.08 33.01
N VAL A 14 39.94 3.42 33.97
CA VAL A 14 39.40 2.23 34.63
C VAL A 14 38.16 2.57 35.47
N ILE A 15 38.17 3.69 36.19
CA ILE A 15 36.99 4.14 36.95
C ILE A 15 35.83 4.47 36.01
N VAL A 16 36.06 5.18 34.91
CA VAL A 16 35.02 5.47 33.91
C VAL A 16 34.48 4.18 33.27
N ALA A 17 35.36 3.21 32.97
CA ALA A 17 34.94 1.90 32.46
C ALA A 17 34.12 1.11 33.48
N ILE A 18 34.50 1.14 34.76
CA ILE A 18 33.76 0.49 35.85
C ILE A 18 32.42 1.19 36.10
N VAL A 19 32.38 2.52 36.10
CA VAL A 19 31.13 3.29 36.24
C VAL A 19 30.21 3.04 35.04
N GLY A 20 30.75 2.92 33.82
CA GLY A 20 30.00 2.54 32.63
C GLY A 20 29.45 1.11 32.71
N LEU A 21 30.25 0.15 33.17
CA LEU A 21 29.84 -1.24 33.38
C LEU A 21 28.80 -1.37 34.50
N LEU A 22 29.02 -0.73 35.64
CA LEU A 22 28.09 -0.73 36.78
C LEU A 22 26.82 0.04 36.46
N GLY A 23 26.89 1.14 35.71
CA GLY A 23 25.72 1.84 35.19
C GLY A 23 24.90 0.94 34.25
N LYS A 24 25.57 0.20 33.36
CA LYS A 24 24.91 -0.76 32.47
C LYS A 24 24.29 -1.93 33.24
N ILE A 25 24.95 -2.42 34.29
CA ILE A 25 24.44 -3.48 35.16
C ILE A 25 23.26 -2.97 36.00
N PHE A 26 23.32 -1.75 36.54
CA PHE A 26 22.21 -1.18 37.32
C PHE A 26 20.99 -0.83 36.46
N LEU A 27 21.22 -0.39 35.22
CA LEU A 27 20.17 -0.22 34.21
C LEU A 27 19.56 -1.57 33.79
N ASN A 28 20.38 -2.62 33.61
CA ASN A 28 19.90 -3.95 33.23
C ASN A 28 19.29 -4.75 34.40
N LEU A 29 19.64 -4.48 35.66
CA LEU A 29 19.08 -5.18 36.82
C LEU A 29 17.63 -4.79 37.12
N ASN A 30 17.18 -3.61 36.66
CA ASN A 30 15.79 -3.18 36.71
C ASN A 30 15.02 -3.44 35.40
N GLN A 31 15.69 -3.98 34.38
CA GLN A 31 15.05 -4.50 33.18
C GLN A 31 15.03 -6.03 33.26
N SER A 32 14.27 -6.57 34.21
CA SER A 32 13.51 -7.76 33.84
C SER A 32 12.72 -7.34 32.60
N ALA A 33 12.97 -8.00 31.46
CA ALA A 33 12.12 -7.90 30.28
C ALA A 33 10.74 -8.41 30.71
N GLU A 34 10.00 -7.52 31.35
CA GLU A 34 8.64 -7.75 31.77
C GLU A 34 7.89 -7.71 30.43
N ILE A 35 7.49 -8.89 29.98
CA ILE A 35 6.61 -9.06 28.83
C ILE A 35 5.25 -8.53 29.31
N ILE A 36 5.05 -7.20 29.23
CA ILE A 36 3.91 -6.51 29.87
C ILE A 36 2.71 -6.39 28.93
N LEU A 37 2.91 -6.41 27.62
CA LEU A 37 1.79 -6.47 26.67
C LEU A 37 1.29 -7.91 26.61
N ASN A 38 0.59 -8.35 27.66
CA ASN A 38 -0.27 -9.53 27.62
C ASN A 38 -1.52 -9.21 26.77
N SER A 39 -1.31 -8.72 25.54
CA SER A 39 -2.38 -8.64 24.56
C SER A 39 -2.78 -10.06 24.22
N ALA A 40 -4.09 -10.31 24.10
CA ALA A 40 -4.58 -11.56 23.55
C ALA A 40 -3.82 -11.82 22.23
N ASN A 41 -3.23 -13.01 22.03
CA ASN A 41 -2.38 -13.34 20.87
C ASN A 41 -2.98 -12.83 19.53
N LEU A 42 -2.65 -11.60 19.13
CA LEU A 42 -3.24 -10.94 17.97
C LEU A 42 -2.66 -11.57 16.71
N ASN A 43 -3.51 -12.17 15.89
CA ASN A 43 -3.13 -12.74 14.61
C ASN A 43 -4.33 -12.79 13.66
N SER A 44 -4.09 -13.14 12.40
CA SER A 44 -5.11 -13.21 11.36
C SER A 44 -6.24 -14.22 11.61
N ASN A 45 -6.07 -15.17 12.53
CA ASN A 45 -7.13 -16.11 12.92
C ASN A 45 -7.98 -15.63 14.10
N SER A 46 -7.49 -14.63 14.85
CA SER A 46 -8.14 -14.11 16.04
C SER A 46 -8.72 -12.71 15.84
N VAL A 47 -8.62 -12.15 14.64
CA VAL A 47 -9.09 -10.82 14.27
C VAL A 47 -9.78 -10.94 12.92
N ASP A 48 -10.99 -10.38 12.80
CA ASP A 48 -11.73 -10.29 11.53
C ASP A 48 -11.96 -8.85 11.06
N LYS A 49 -11.63 -7.87 11.89
CA LYS A 49 -11.78 -6.45 11.57
C LYS A 49 -10.73 -5.61 12.30
N ILE A 50 -10.16 -4.64 11.58
CA ILE A 50 -9.21 -3.66 12.09
C ILE A 50 -9.76 -2.28 11.74
N ILE A 51 -9.93 -1.41 12.73
CA ILE A 51 -10.26 -0.01 12.51
C ILE A 51 -9.00 0.81 12.77
N LEU A 52 -8.61 1.61 11.79
CA LEU A 52 -7.47 2.51 11.88
C LEU A 52 -7.98 3.93 11.71
N SER A 53 -7.67 4.81 12.65
CA SER A 53 -8.08 6.21 12.56
C SER A 53 -6.96 7.12 13.02
N ASP A 54 -6.77 8.22 12.31
CA ASP A 54 -5.98 9.34 12.78
C ASP A 54 -6.84 10.61 12.79
N ARG A 55 -6.21 11.77 12.70
CA ARG A 55 -6.91 13.06 12.73
C ARG A 55 -7.68 13.34 11.43
N GLU A 56 -7.20 12.81 10.31
CA GLU A 56 -7.67 13.16 8.96
C GLU A 56 -8.53 12.04 8.38
N ASP A 57 -8.07 10.80 8.57
CA ASP A 57 -8.62 9.63 7.88
C ASP A 57 -9.08 8.52 8.84
N GLN A 58 -9.93 7.65 8.30
CA GLN A 58 -10.29 6.39 8.92
C GLN A 58 -10.41 5.29 7.86
N ALA A 59 -9.80 4.14 8.14
CA ALA A 59 -9.91 2.91 7.37
C ALA A 59 -10.55 1.82 8.23
N THR A 60 -11.50 1.09 7.64
CA THR A 60 -12.01 -0.17 8.19
C THR A 60 -11.57 -1.30 7.29
N VAL A 61 -10.68 -2.13 7.79
CA VAL A 61 -10.13 -3.29 7.10
C VAL A 61 -10.78 -4.55 7.68
N TYR A 62 -11.43 -5.36 6.86
CA TYR A 62 -12.22 -6.50 7.33
C TYR A 62 -11.95 -7.76 6.52
N LEU A 63 -12.07 -8.93 7.15
CA LEU A 63 -11.95 -10.23 6.51
C LEU A 63 -13.30 -10.60 5.88
N ASN A 64 -13.33 -10.80 4.57
CA ASN A 64 -14.48 -11.34 3.87
C ASN A 64 -14.50 -12.87 4.02
N ALA A 65 -15.60 -13.39 4.56
CA ALA A 65 -15.77 -14.82 4.83
C ALA A 65 -15.97 -15.67 3.56
N ASP A 66 -16.45 -15.07 2.46
CA ASP A 66 -16.79 -15.80 1.24
C ASP A 66 -15.54 -16.26 0.47
N ASP A 67 -14.48 -15.45 0.47
CA ASP A 67 -13.23 -15.73 -0.24
C ASP A 67 -11.97 -15.75 0.65
N ASN A 68 -12.14 -15.53 1.96
CA ASN A 68 -11.08 -15.51 2.96
C ASN A 68 -9.99 -14.48 2.64
N ARG A 69 -10.38 -13.30 2.16
CA ARG A 69 -9.47 -12.18 1.87
C ARG A 69 -9.82 -10.93 2.66
N TRP A 70 -8.82 -10.08 2.89
CA TRP A 70 -9.01 -8.80 3.57
C TRP A 70 -9.48 -7.73 2.58
N TYR A 71 -10.36 -6.84 3.03
CA TYR A 71 -10.98 -5.79 2.23
C TYR A 71 -10.97 -4.44 2.94
N VAL A 72 -10.96 -3.36 2.16
CA VAL A 72 -11.36 -2.01 2.58
C VAL A 72 -12.38 -1.49 1.57
N GLY A 73 -13.56 -1.05 2.03
CA GLY A 73 -14.68 -0.80 1.13
C GLY A 73 -14.98 -2.04 0.28
N SER A 74 -15.07 -1.89 -1.04
CA SER A 74 -15.26 -3.00 -1.99
C SER A 74 -13.96 -3.62 -2.51
N TYR A 75 -12.79 -3.12 -2.11
CA TYR A 75 -11.51 -3.52 -2.71
C TYR A 75 -10.76 -4.53 -1.83
N PRO A 76 -10.18 -5.59 -2.44
CA PRO A 76 -9.28 -6.47 -1.71
C PRO A 76 -8.00 -5.72 -1.34
N VAL A 77 -7.52 -5.94 -0.12
CA VAL A 77 -6.23 -5.45 0.36
C VAL A 77 -5.11 -6.18 -0.37
N LEU A 78 -4.00 -5.48 -0.64
CA LEU A 78 -2.79 -6.08 -1.19
C LEU A 78 -2.21 -7.09 -0.19
N ASP A 79 -2.10 -8.37 -0.58
CA ASP A 79 -1.71 -9.47 0.30
C ASP A 79 -0.33 -9.23 0.94
N GLU A 80 0.64 -8.70 0.19
CA GLU A 80 1.97 -8.38 0.70
C GLU A 80 1.92 -7.32 1.82
N TYR A 81 1.04 -6.33 1.68
CA TYR A 81 0.86 -5.28 2.68
C TYR A 81 0.22 -5.84 3.95
N MET A 82 -0.82 -6.67 3.80
CA MET A 82 -1.46 -7.35 4.92
C MET A 82 -0.51 -8.31 5.65
N ASN A 83 0.33 -9.03 4.91
CA ASN A 83 1.37 -9.89 5.48
C ASN A 83 2.40 -9.09 6.28
N ALA A 84 2.84 -7.93 5.77
CA ALA A 84 3.75 -7.05 6.49
C ALA A 84 3.12 -6.55 7.80
N LEU A 85 1.83 -6.20 7.78
CA LEU A 85 1.08 -5.83 8.99
C LEU A 85 1.07 -6.96 10.01
N TRP A 86 0.67 -8.18 9.62
CA TRP A 86 0.59 -9.29 10.56
C TRP A 86 1.94 -9.70 11.13
N ASN A 87 3.00 -9.65 10.32
CA ASN A 87 4.36 -9.88 10.79
C ASN A 87 4.75 -8.84 11.87
N THR A 88 4.39 -7.58 11.67
CA THR A 88 4.68 -6.50 12.63
C THR A 88 3.84 -6.64 13.90
N VAL A 89 2.55 -6.96 13.78
CA VAL A 89 1.66 -7.24 14.92
C VAL A 89 2.17 -8.43 15.75
N SER A 90 2.78 -9.44 15.12
CA SER A 90 3.35 -10.59 15.83
C SER A 90 4.50 -10.24 16.78
N GLU A 91 5.15 -9.09 16.58
CA GLU A 91 6.24 -8.61 17.43
C GLU A 91 5.74 -7.87 18.69
N ILE A 92 4.43 -7.60 18.82
CA ILE A 92 3.86 -6.90 19.99
C ILE A 92 4.17 -7.64 21.31
N ASN A 93 4.10 -8.96 21.31
CA ASN A 93 4.43 -9.78 22.49
C ASN A 93 5.93 -9.78 22.84
N ARG A 94 6.77 -9.22 21.96
CA ARG A 94 8.22 -9.05 22.16
C ARG A 94 8.60 -7.57 22.29
N ALA A 95 7.62 -6.69 22.43
CA ALA A 95 7.88 -5.27 22.47
C ALA A 95 8.73 -4.89 23.69
N GLU A 96 9.68 -3.99 23.47
CA GLU A 96 10.59 -3.52 24.51
C GLU A 96 10.07 -2.22 25.08
N LEU A 97 10.09 -2.06 26.41
CA LEU A 97 9.79 -0.79 27.04
C LEU A 97 10.81 0.27 26.61
N VAL A 98 10.34 1.35 25.99
CA VAL A 98 11.18 2.46 25.51
C VAL A 98 11.10 3.67 26.44
N SER A 99 9.90 4.01 26.93
CA SER A 99 9.70 5.21 27.75
C SER A 99 8.51 5.06 28.68
N ASN A 100 8.64 5.57 29.91
CA ASN A 100 7.54 5.81 30.84
C ASN A 100 7.30 7.32 31.09
N ASN A 101 7.98 8.19 30.34
CA ASN A 101 7.82 9.64 30.44
C ASN A 101 6.76 10.12 29.43
N PRO A 102 5.62 10.68 29.88
CA PRO A 102 4.57 11.20 28.99
C PRO A 102 5.04 12.30 28.03
N GLU A 103 6.04 13.10 28.43
CA GLU A 103 6.61 14.16 27.58
C GLU A 103 7.19 13.62 26.25
N ASN A 104 7.53 12.33 26.21
CA ASN A 104 8.07 11.67 25.02
C ASN A 104 6.98 11.21 24.04
N HIS A 105 5.71 11.14 24.44
CA HIS A 105 4.63 10.55 23.63
C HIS A 105 4.51 11.23 22.26
N GLN A 106 4.53 12.55 22.25
CA GLN A 106 4.49 13.38 21.05
C GLN A 106 5.67 13.11 20.10
N TYR A 107 6.90 12.91 20.61
CA TYR A 107 8.07 12.63 19.77
C TYR A 107 8.08 11.20 19.23
N MET A 108 7.43 10.29 19.94
CA MET A 108 7.24 8.90 19.54
C MET A 108 5.98 8.69 18.71
N GLY A 109 5.19 9.74 18.43
CA GLY A 109 3.97 9.63 17.62
C GLY A 109 2.87 8.80 18.28
N VAL A 110 2.84 8.73 19.60
CA VAL A 110 1.82 8.00 20.38
C VAL A 110 0.98 8.94 21.25
N ASP A 111 1.11 10.25 21.05
CA ASP A 111 0.22 11.26 21.62
C ASP A 111 -1.09 11.30 20.81
N PRO A 112 -2.28 11.44 21.44
CA PRO A 112 -3.55 11.45 20.71
C PRO A 112 -3.64 12.46 19.57
N ARG A 113 -2.81 13.52 19.58
CA ARG A 113 -2.78 14.56 18.54
C ARG A 113 -2.00 14.17 17.30
N ASN A 114 -1.08 13.20 17.37
CA ASN A 114 -0.22 12.81 16.24
C ASN A 114 0.05 11.30 16.16
N THR A 115 -0.92 10.50 16.56
CA THR A 115 -0.87 9.03 16.53
C THR A 115 -1.81 8.48 15.46
N THR A 116 -1.57 7.23 15.08
CA THR A 116 -2.61 6.37 14.51
C THR A 116 -3.25 5.57 15.66
N ASN A 117 -4.58 5.62 15.81
CA ASN A 117 -5.33 4.72 16.69
C ASN A 117 -5.68 3.44 15.92
N VAL A 118 -5.37 2.29 16.48
CA VAL A 118 -5.59 0.97 15.87
C VAL A 118 -6.37 0.09 16.81
N GLU A 119 -7.52 -0.38 16.34
CA GLU A 119 -8.44 -1.22 17.08
C GLU A 119 -8.61 -2.57 16.38
N PHE A 120 -8.43 -3.66 17.13
CA PHE A 120 -8.60 -5.02 16.65
C PHE A 120 -9.91 -5.61 17.15
N TYR A 121 -10.69 -6.20 16.25
CA TYR A 121 -12.00 -6.77 16.54
C TYR A 121 -12.11 -8.24 16.11
N TYR A 122 -12.95 -8.98 16.81
CA TYR A 122 -13.43 -10.30 16.40
C TYR A 122 -14.91 -10.44 16.71
N LYS A 123 -15.73 -10.77 15.71
CA LYS A 123 -17.19 -10.88 15.86
C LYS A 123 -17.81 -9.67 16.54
N ASP A 124 -17.38 -8.49 16.12
CA ASP A 124 -17.77 -7.17 16.65
C ASP A 124 -17.37 -6.88 18.10
N GLU A 125 -16.62 -7.77 18.76
CA GLU A 125 -16.02 -7.51 20.07
C GLU A 125 -14.64 -6.86 19.90
N LEU A 126 -14.41 -5.74 20.59
CA LEU A 126 -13.10 -5.10 20.66
C LEU A 126 -12.15 -5.98 21.47
N ILE A 127 -11.05 -6.40 20.86
CA ILE A 127 -10.01 -7.22 21.48
C ILE A 127 -8.95 -6.34 22.14
N GLU A 128 -8.43 -5.37 21.40
CA GLU A 128 -7.29 -4.54 21.84
C GLU A 128 -7.23 -3.22 21.07
N THR A 129 -6.68 -2.19 21.71
CA THR A 129 -6.48 -0.86 21.14
C THR A 129 -5.07 -0.35 21.39
N PHE A 130 -4.42 0.17 20.35
CA PHE A 130 -3.11 0.82 20.45
C PHE A 130 -3.11 2.19 19.81
N LEU A 131 -2.37 3.10 20.43
CA LEU A 131 -1.86 4.32 19.82
C LEU A 131 -0.48 4.00 19.25
N ILE A 132 -0.36 4.09 17.92
CA ILE A 132 0.83 3.69 17.16
C ILE A 132 1.48 4.90 16.51
N GLY A 133 2.78 5.04 16.76
CA GLY A 133 3.67 5.95 16.04
C GLY A 133 4.50 5.20 15.01
N ASP A 134 4.01 5.18 13.76
CA ASP A 134 4.61 4.49 12.63
C ASP A 134 4.91 5.38 11.41
N LYS A 135 4.53 6.66 11.46
CA LYS A 135 4.67 7.59 10.34
C LYS A 135 6.07 8.19 10.27
N GLU A 136 6.56 8.44 9.05
CA GLU A 136 7.77 9.25 8.83
C GLU A 136 7.58 10.70 9.27
N TYR A 137 6.36 11.20 9.17
CA TYR A 137 6.00 12.58 9.52
C TYR A 137 4.65 12.60 10.22
N ALA A 138 4.63 13.04 11.47
CA ALA A 138 3.46 13.08 12.33
C ALA A 138 3.44 14.39 13.14
N PRO A 139 3.19 15.55 12.48
CA PRO A 139 3.20 16.84 13.16
C PRO A 139 2.07 16.96 14.17
N ILE A 140 2.26 17.83 15.14
CA ILE A 140 1.19 18.42 15.94
C ILE A 140 1.05 19.85 15.40
N GLU A 141 -0.03 20.14 14.69
CA GLU A 141 -0.17 21.40 13.94
C GLU A 141 -0.03 22.63 14.82
N GLU A 142 -0.50 22.55 16.07
CA GLU A 142 -0.45 23.64 17.03
C GLU A 142 0.98 23.96 17.49
N ASP A 143 1.92 23.01 17.38
CA ASP A 143 3.27 23.15 17.89
C ASP A 143 4.25 23.73 16.85
N GLU A 144 3.90 23.76 15.56
CA GLU A 144 4.80 24.12 14.43
C GLU A 144 6.14 23.34 14.42
N VAL A 145 6.19 22.16 15.07
CA VAL A 145 7.39 21.32 15.17
C VAL A 145 7.20 20.05 14.34
N ALA A 146 8.14 19.81 13.42
CA ALA A 146 8.21 18.55 12.69
C ALA A 146 8.58 17.40 13.64
N ARG A 147 7.80 16.32 13.60
CA ARG A 147 8.01 15.11 14.39
C ARG A 147 8.07 13.91 13.46
N MET A 148 9.11 13.10 13.60
CA MET A 148 9.43 11.98 12.70
C MET A 148 9.61 10.71 13.53
N PRO A 149 8.51 10.10 14.03
CA PRO A 149 8.61 8.99 14.96
C PRO A 149 9.22 7.74 14.31
N TRP A 150 8.96 7.50 13.03
CA TRP A 150 9.61 6.42 12.28
C TRP A 150 10.76 6.95 11.40
N SER A 151 11.85 6.17 11.29
CA SER A 151 12.89 6.41 10.30
C SER A 151 13.58 5.12 9.85
N GLN A 152 14.13 5.12 8.63
CA GLN A 152 14.91 4.01 8.07
C GLN A 152 16.15 3.63 8.91
N TYR A 153 16.62 4.50 9.80
CA TYR A 153 17.78 4.24 10.66
C TYR A 153 17.41 3.44 11.92
N VAL A 154 16.15 3.52 12.35
CA VAL A 154 15.67 2.91 13.60
C VAL A 154 14.74 1.73 13.33
N LEU A 155 13.97 1.78 12.22
CA LEU A 155 13.02 0.73 11.80
C LEU A 155 12.15 0.23 12.95
N ARG A 156 11.59 1.18 13.71
CA ARG A 156 10.83 0.92 14.94
C ARG A 156 9.52 1.67 14.91
N CYS A 157 8.46 0.97 15.28
CA CYS A 157 7.16 1.58 15.57
C CYS A 157 6.98 1.63 17.08
N TYR A 158 6.39 2.71 17.56
CA TYR A 158 6.09 2.89 18.98
C TYR A 158 4.62 2.57 19.25
N LEU A 159 4.35 1.88 20.35
CA LEU A 159 3.04 1.42 20.75
C LEU A 159 2.74 1.91 22.15
N ARG A 160 1.53 2.41 22.37
CA ARG A 160 1.04 2.78 23.70
C ARG A 160 -0.42 2.36 23.83
N LYS A 161 -0.79 1.75 24.96
CA LYS A 161 -2.21 1.55 25.28
C LYS A 161 -2.84 2.89 25.66
N ALA A 162 -4.07 3.16 25.23
CA ALA A 162 -4.70 4.48 25.37
C ALA A 162 -4.69 5.02 26.82
N ASN A 163 -4.85 4.14 27.81
CA ASN A 163 -4.91 4.48 29.24
C ASN A 163 -3.58 4.27 29.99
N GLU A 164 -2.47 4.07 29.27
CA GLU A 164 -1.16 3.83 29.85
C GLU A 164 -0.15 4.92 29.43
N VAL A 165 0.87 5.09 30.28
CA VAL A 165 2.01 6.00 30.03
C VAL A 165 3.19 5.29 29.38
N SER A 166 3.25 3.96 29.52
CA SER A 166 4.33 3.13 28.99
C SER A 166 4.25 3.04 27.47
N VAL A 167 5.37 3.36 26.84
CA VAL A 167 5.57 3.27 25.39
C VAL A 167 6.53 2.12 25.12
N TYR A 168 6.09 1.23 24.25
CA TYR A 168 6.86 0.07 23.81
C TYR A 168 7.31 0.25 22.37
N GLY A 169 8.41 -0.39 22.00
CA GLY A 169 8.93 -0.38 20.65
C GLY A 169 8.96 -1.77 20.05
N ILE A 170 8.54 -1.89 18.79
CA ILE A 170 8.63 -3.12 17.99
C ILE A 170 9.37 -2.86 16.69
N PHE A 171 9.99 -3.90 16.12
CA PHE A 171 10.54 -3.82 14.77
C PHE A 171 9.42 -3.50 13.76
N CYS A 172 9.69 -2.55 12.88
CA CYS A 172 8.71 -2.03 11.93
C CYS A 172 9.44 -1.66 10.63
N PRO A 173 9.41 -2.55 9.61
CA PRO A 173 10.28 -2.45 8.45
C PRO A 173 9.92 -1.29 7.51
N TYR A 174 8.67 -0.81 7.57
CA TYR A 174 8.15 0.22 6.69
C TYR A 174 7.38 1.27 7.50
N PRO A 175 7.36 2.53 7.05
CA PRO A 175 6.52 3.53 7.66
C PRO A 175 5.06 3.35 7.26
N SER A 176 4.17 3.92 8.07
CA SER A 176 2.73 4.00 7.79
C SER A 176 2.07 2.65 7.53
N LEU A 177 2.60 1.56 8.08
CA LEU A 177 2.04 0.22 7.95
C LEU A 177 0.63 0.13 8.54
N PHE A 178 0.33 0.98 9.51
CA PHE A 178 -0.98 1.15 10.13
C PHE A 178 -1.70 2.39 9.56
N ALA A 179 -1.62 2.63 8.26
CA ALA A 179 -2.26 3.79 7.63
C ALA A 179 -3.78 3.87 7.87
N ALA A 180 -4.25 5.03 8.34
CA ALA A 180 -5.68 5.32 8.43
C ALA A 180 -6.30 5.74 7.08
N ASP A 181 -5.48 6.17 6.12
CA ASP A 181 -5.90 6.46 4.75
C ASP A 181 -6.40 5.17 4.05
N PRO A 182 -7.69 5.08 3.69
CA PRO A 182 -8.26 3.86 3.09
C PRO A 182 -7.68 3.55 1.72
N THR A 183 -7.08 4.51 1.00
CA THR A 183 -6.49 4.32 -0.33
C THR A 183 -5.15 3.57 -0.29
N ARG A 184 -4.52 3.44 0.88
CA ARG A 184 -3.21 2.78 1.05
C ARG A 184 -3.28 1.26 1.01
N TRP A 185 -4.44 0.70 1.31
CA TRP A 185 -4.64 -0.73 1.52
C TRP A 185 -4.90 -1.55 0.24
N PRO A 186 -5.73 -1.08 -0.71
CA PRO A 186 -6.16 -1.94 -1.80
C PRO A 186 -5.03 -2.37 -2.73
N ASP A 187 -5.25 -3.51 -3.41
CA ASP A 187 -4.45 -3.92 -4.56
C ASP A 187 -4.56 -2.87 -5.69
N PRO A 188 -3.44 -2.21 -6.07
CA PRO A 188 -3.47 -1.14 -7.07
C PRO A 188 -3.56 -1.65 -8.50
N TYR A 189 -3.41 -2.95 -8.75
CA TYR A 189 -3.25 -3.47 -10.10
C TYR A 189 -4.59 -3.66 -10.82
N ILE A 190 -4.74 -2.93 -11.93
CA ILE A 190 -5.80 -3.13 -12.92
C ILE A 190 -5.45 -4.37 -13.76
N ALA A 191 -4.20 -4.46 -14.23
CA ALA A 191 -3.69 -5.58 -15.02
C ALA A 191 -2.24 -5.96 -14.63
N LYS A 192 -1.93 -7.26 -14.74
CA LYS A 192 -0.59 -7.86 -14.59
C LYS A 192 -0.40 -8.92 -15.68
N ILE A 193 -0.15 -8.50 -16.92
CA ILE A 193 -0.01 -9.42 -18.06
C ILE A 193 1.38 -9.28 -18.65
N GLN A 194 2.10 -10.40 -18.72
CA GLN A 194 3.43 -10.41 -19.35
C GLN A 194 3.30 -10.21 -20.87
N PRO A 195 4.14 -9.37 -21.50
CA PRO A 195 4.10 -9.15 -22.95
C PRO A 195 4.21 -10.43 -23.77
N ALA A 196 4.98 -11.40 -23.26
CA ALA A 196 5.18 -12.70 -23.90
C ALA A 196 3.90 -13.57 -23.91
N ASP A 197 2.97 -13.33 -22.99
CA ASP A 197 1.75 -14.11 -22.83
C ASP A 197 0.60 -13.57 -23.68
N VAL A 198 0.70 -12.33 -24.16
CA VAL A 198 -0.34 -11.72 -25.00
C VAL A 198 -0.40 -12.42 -26.36
N GLU A 199 -1.60 -12.89 -26.71
CA GLU A 199 -1.92 -13.49 -28.00
C GLU A 199 -2.57 -12.47 -28.94
N THR A 200 -3.62 -11.78 -28.45
CA THR A 200 -4.34 -10.74 -29.21
C THR A 200 -4.89 -9.67 -28.29
N LEU A 201 -5.09 -8.46 -28.83
CA LEU A 201 -5.86 -7.40 -28.20
C LEU A 201 -7.10 -7.10 -29.05
N VAL A 202 -8.28 -7.02 -28.45
CA VAL A 202 -9.49 -6.54 -29.13
C VAL A 202 -9.87 -5.22 -28.49
N TYR A 203 -9.85 -4.16 -29.29
CA TYR A 203 -10.28 -2.83 -28.89
C TYR A 203 -11.66 -2.54 -29.45
N ASN A 204 -12.48 -1.85 -28.67
CA ASN A 204 -13.57 -1.03 -29.17
C ASN A 204 -13.30 0.39 -28.67
N PHE A 205 -13.02 1.33 -29.58
CA PHE A 205 -12.73 2.72 -29.25
C PHE A 205 -13.86 3.61 -29.77
N TYR A 206 -14.77 4.06 -28.90
CA TYR A 206 -15.97 4.82 -29.24
C TYR A 206 -16.75 4.21 -30.42
N GLY A 207 -17.04 2.91 -30.33
CA GLY A 207 -17.77 2.13 -31.34
C GLY A 207 -16.90 1.58 -32.48
N GLN A 208 -15.61 1.91 -32.56
CA GLN A 208 -14.70 1.37 -33.57
C GLN A 208 -14.00 0.11 -33.05
N GLU A 209 -14.49 -1.06 -33.46
CA GLU A 209 -13.86 -2.33 -33.13
C GLU A 209 -12.70 -2.68 -34.07
N PHE A 210 -11.55 -3.05 -33.50
CA PHE A 210 -10.40 -3.57 -34.26
C PHE A 210 -9.62 -4.61 -33.45
N LEU A 211 -9.01 -5.56 -34.16
CA LEU A 211 -8.21 -6.65 -33.60
C LEU A 211 -6.73 -6.37 -33.83
N VAL A 212 -5.92 -6.48 -32.78
CA VAL A 212 -4.46 -6.48 -32.85
C VAL A 212 -3.96 -7.90 -32.58
N LYS A 213 -3.15 -8.44 -33.50
CA LYS A 213 -2.64 -9.81 -33.42
C LYS A 213 -1.21 -9.90 -33.93
N LYS A 214 -0.50 -10.94 -33.51
CA LYS A 214 0.88 -11.19 -33.92
C LYS A 214 0.93 -12.14 -35.13
N ILE A 215 1.61 -11.76 -36.20
CA ILE A 215 1.92 -12.59 -37.37
C ILE A 215 3.42 -12.49 -37.63
N ASP A 216 4.12 -13.63 -37.77
CA ASP A 216 5.57 -13.68 -38.06
C ASP A 216 6.41 -12.73 -37.18
N ALA A 217 6.14 -12.76 -35.87
CA ALA A 217 6.76 -11.95 -34.84
C ALA A 217 6.46 -10.43 -34.85
N ARG A 218 5.64 -9.92 -35.77
CA ARG A 218 5.24 -8.50 -35.84
C ARG A 218 3.76 -8.34 -35.50
N TRP A 219 3.40 -7.20 -34.94
CA TRP A 219 2.01 -6.87 -34.64
C TRP A 219 1.30 -6.27 -35.86
N TYR A 220 0.07 -6.72 -36.08
CA TYR A 220 -0.83 -6.28 -37.15
C TYR A 220 -2.19 -5.92 -36.57
N ILE A 221 -2.88 -5.00 -37.25
CA ILE A 221 -4.24 -4.60 -36.96
C ILE A 221 -5.15 -5.07 -38.08
N ASP A 222 -6.21 -5.78 -37.72
CA ASP A 222 -7.32 -6.10 -38.59
C ASP A 222 -8.49 -5.15 -38.29
N TYR A 223 -8.94 -4.44 -39.32
CA TYR A 223 -10.10 -3.54 -39.24
C TYR A 223 -10.90 -3.63 -40.53
N GLN A 224 -12.19 -3.95 -40.44
CA GLN A 224 -13.11 -4.06 -41.59
C GLN A 224 -12.56 -4.95 -42.74
N GLY A 225 -11.87 -6.04 -42.39
CA GLY A 225 -11.27 -6.97 -43.35
C GLY A 225 -9.95 -6.49 -43.99
N GLN A 226 -9.44 -5.31 -43.62
CA GLN A 226 -8.13 -4.82 -44.02
C GLN A 226 -7.12 -5.07 -42.91
N GLN A 227 -5.96 -5.60 -43.30
CA GLN A 227 -4.83 -5.82 -42.40
C GLN A 227 -3.77 -4.74 -42.63
N SER A 228 -3.30 -4.10 -41.57
CA SER A 228 -2.21 -3.12 -41.58
C SER A 228 -1.17 -3.48 -40.53
N GLU A 229 0.09 -3.20 -40.80
CA GLU A 229 1.12 -3.39 -39.78
C GLU A 229 0.98 -2.33 -38.67
N ALA A 230 1.05 -2.76 -37.41
CA ALA A 230 1.07 -1.85 -36.28
C ALA A 230 2.45 -1.20 -36.09
N LYS A 231 2.49 -0.03 -35.48
CA LYS A 231 3.71 0.64 -35.00
C LYS A 231 4.34 -0.21 -33.90
N GLN A 232 5.45 -0.88 -34.20
CA GLN A 232 6.04 -1.87 -33.29
C GLN A 232 6.57 -1.23 -31.99
N ASP A 233 7.03 0.02 -32.03
CA ASP A 233 7.44 0.81 -30.87
C ASP A 233 6.25 1.14 -29.97
N VAL A 234 5.13 1.58 -30.54
CA VAL A 234 3.90 1.84 -29.77
C VAL A 234 3.38 0.56 -29.13
N MET A 235 3.42 -0.55 -29.86
CA MET A 235 3.04 -1.86 -29.34
C MET A 235 3.93 -2.33 -28.20
N TYR A 236 5.24 -2.09 -28.28
CA TYR A 236 6.16 -2.39 -27.19
C TYR A 236 5.74 -1.65 -25.90
N TYR A 237 5.56 -0.33 -25.95
CA TYR A 237 5.16 0.44 -24.76
C TYR A 237 3.77 0.08 -24.24
N LEU A 238 2.81 -0.22 -25.13
CA LEU A 238 1.48 -0.68 -24.74
C LEU A 238 1.55 -1.99 -23.95
N LEU A 239 2.32 -2.97 -24.44
CA LEU A 239 2.47 -4.26 -23.79
C LEU A 239 3.23 -4.15 -22.47
N GLU A 240 4.29 -3.34 -22.42
CA GLU A 240 5.02 -3.04 -21.18
C GLU A 240 4.07 -2.46 -20.13
N SER A 241 3.19 -1.54 -20.53
CA SER A 241 2.21 -0.92 -19.64
C SER A 241 1.19 -1.92 -19.07
N LEU A 242 0.85 -2.99 -19.80
CA LEU A 242 -0.01 -4.07 -19.30
C LEU A 242 0.67 -4.95 -18.24
N THR A 243 2.00 -4.94 -18.17
CA THR A 243 2.76 -5.71 -17.16
C THR A 243 2.46 -5.23 -15.75
N THR A 244 2.30 -3.91 -15.58
CA THR A 244 2.05 -3.27 -14.27
C THR A 244 1.09 -2.10 -14.42
N LEU A 245 -0.09 -2.36 -15.00
CA LEU A 245 -1.11 -1.31 -15.10
C LEU A 245 -1.72 -1.10 -13.71
N ILE A 246 -1.33 -0.02 -13.05
CA ILE A 246 -1.81 0.34 -11.73
C ILE A 246 -2.74 1.55 -11.79
N THR A 247 -3.77 1.52 -10.94
CA THR A 247 -4.72 2.61 -10.78
C THR A 247 -4.04 3.91 -10.32
N SER A 248 -4.64 5.03 -10.65
CA SER A 248 -4.27 6.33 -10.09
C SER A 248 -4.95 6.58 -8.74
N ASP A 249 -6.16 6.04 -8.53
CA ASP A 249 -6.93 6.20 -7.30
C ASP A 249 -8.16 5.24 -7.26
N TYR A 250 -8.91 5.24 -6.17
CA TYR A 250 -10.08 4.39 -5.93
C TYR A 250 -11.36 5.23 -5.76
N PRO A 251 -12.18 5.39 -6.83
CA PRO A 251 -13.36 6.25 -6.85
C PRO A 251 -14.35 6.11 -5.69
N GLU A 252 -14.49 4.90 -5.13
CA GLU A 252 -15.43 4.67 -4.02
C GLU A 252 -15.11 5.54 -2.80
N PHE A 253 -13.83 5.85 -2.54
CA PHE A 253 -13.42 6.57 -1.34
C PHE A 253 -13.66 8.07 -1.40
N TRP A 254 -13.76 8.67 -2.59
CA TRP A 254 -14.08 10.10 -2.74
C TRP A 254 -15.48 10.37 -3.28
N ASP A 255 -16.09 9.46 -4.05
CA ASP A 255 -17.50 9.54 -4.45
C ASP A 255 -18.13 8.16 -4.66
N LYS A 256 -18.71 7.59 -3.60
CA LYS A 256 -19.42 6.31 -3.70
C LYS A 256 -20.64 6.35 -4.63
N LYS A 257 -21.28 7.52 -4.80
CA LYS A 257 -22.48 7.65 -5.62
C LYS A 257 -22.14 7.61 -7.10
N ILE A 258 -21.02 8.21 -7.51
CA ILE A 258 -20.62 8.21 -8.91
C ILE A 258 -20.41 6.78 -9.41
N VAL A 259 -19.71 5.95 -8.64
CA VAL A 259 -19.44 4.54 -8.97
C VAL A 259 -20.73 3.75 -9.24
N GLY A 260 -21.77 3.98 -8.43
CA GLY A 260 -23.06 3.30 -8.58
C GLY A 260 -23.91 3.81 -9.75
N SER A 261 -23.57 4.97 -10.33
CA SER A 261 -24.30 5.59 -11.43
C SER A 261 -23.70 5.32 -12.82
N LEU A 262 -22.49 4.77 -12.88
CA LEU A 262 -21.80 4.45 -14.15
C LEU A 262 -22.51 3.30 -14.88
N ASP A 263 -22.83 3.51 -16.17
CA ASP A 263 -23.41 2.47 -17.02
C ASP A 263 -22.33 1.63 -17.72
N TRP A 264 -21.97 0.52 -17.09
CA TRP A 264 -20.98 -0.42 -17.63
C TRP A 264 -21.47 -1.24 -18.84
N ASN A 265 -22.73 -1.12 -19.24
CA ASN A 265 -23.24 -1.79 -20.44
C ASN A 265 -22.95 -0.99 -21.73
N ASP A 266 -22.64 0.30 -21.61
CA ASP A 266 -22.28 1.18 -22.72
C ASP A 266 -20.98 1.95 -22.42
N PRO A 267 -19.85 1.24 -22.27
CA PRO A 267 -18.57 1.89 -22.04
C PRO A 267 -18.06 2.62 -23.30
N ASP A 268 -17.39 3.76 -23.10
CA ASP A 268 -16.78 4.53 -24.19
C ASP A 268 -15.71 3.72 -24.93
N ILE A 269 -14.93 2.95 -24.16
CA ILE A 269 -13.82 2.15 -24.68
C ILE A 269 -13.81 0.78 -24.00
N THR A 270 -13.48 -0.26 -24.74
CA THR A 270 -13.18 -1.59 -24.18
C THR A 270 -11.88 -2.13 -24.73
N LEU A 271 -11.14 -2.84 -23.88
CA LEU A 271 -9.92 -3.55 -24.22
C LEU A 271 -10.01 -4.97 -23.67
N ARG A 272 -10.06 -5.94 -24.57
CA ARG A 272 -9.88 -7.34 -24.25
C ARG A 272 -8.46 -7.77 -24.56
N VAL A 273 -7.74 -8.23 -23.54
CA VAL A 273 -6.42 -8.84 -23.70
C VAL A 273 -6.59 -10.35 -23.62
N ASN A 274 -6.40 -11.06 -24.74
CA ASN A 274 -6.37 -12.51 -24.74
C ASN A 274 -4.94 -12.98 -24.55
N THR A 275 -4.78 -13.88 -23.59
CA THR A 275 -3.51 -14.54 -23.26
C THR A 275 -3.45 -15.93 -23.88
N LYS A 276 -2.24 -16.40 -24.16
CA LYS A 276 -1.99 -17.72 -24.75
C LYS A 276 -2.52 -18.82 -23.84
N GLN A 277 -2.99 -19.90 -24.44
CA GLN A 277 -3.42 -21.07 -23.68
C GLN A 277 -2.25 -21.62 -22.84
N GLY A 278 -2.47 -21.74 -21.53
CA GLY A 278 -1.49 -22.28 -20.59
C GLY A 278 -0.46 -21.28 -20.05
N SER A 279 -0.59 -19.98 -20.34
CA SER A 279 0.23 -18.96 -19.68
C SER A 279 -0.19 -18.71 -18.23
N ASP A 280 0.73 -18.16 -17.43
CA ASP A 280 0.45 -17.73 -16.06
C ASP A 280 -0.41 -16.45 -16.01
N SER A 281 -0.30 -15.60 -17.03
CA SER A 281 -1.19 -14.44 -17.19
C SER A 281 -2.61 -14.87 -17.54
N LYS A 282 -3.62 -14.28 -16.89
CA LYS A 282 -5.03 -14.47 -17.22
C LYS A 282 -5.48 -13.43 -18.24
N SER A 283 -6.36 -13.85 -19.16
CA SER A 283 -7.06 -12.91 -20.06
C SER A 283 -7.95 -11.97 -19.25
N ILE A 284 -8.04 -10.70 -19.68
CA ILE A 284 -8.83 -9.66 -19.03
C ILE A 284 -9.72 -8.93 -20.02
N TYR A 285 -10.82 -8.40 -19.53
CA TYR A 285 -11.72 -7.51 -20.27
C TYR A 285 -11.90 -6.23 -19.47
N LEU A 286 -11.33 -5.14 -19.97
CA LEU A 286 -11.38 -3.83 -19.34
C LEU A 286 -12.39 -2.95 -20.07
N SER A 287 -13.31 -2.37 -19.31
CA SER A 287 -14.22 -1.32 -19.75
C SER A 287 -13.74 0.02 -19.20
N PHE A 288 -13.83 1.07 -20.00
CA PHE A 288 -13.46 2.43 -19.64
C PHE A 288 -14.63 3.37 -19.91
N ILE A 289 -14.96 4.20 -18.92
CA ILE A 289 -15.92 5.29 -19.04
C ILE A 289 -15.18 6.59 -18.78
N GLU A 290 -15.25 7.52 -19.73
CA GLU A 290 -14.58 8.81 -19.68
C GLU A 290 -15.19 9.69 -18.58
N ARG A 291 -14.33 10.45 -17.91
CA ARG A 291 -14.75 11.44 -16.93
C ARG A 291 -15.24 12.70 -17.64
N PRO A 292 -16.41 13.23 -17.28
CA PRO A 292 -16.92 14.46 -17.88
C PRO A 292 -16.16 15.71 -17.41
N ASP A 293 -15.42 15.63 -16.31
CA ASP A 293 -14.77 16.75 -15.62
C ASP A 293 -13.24 16.80 -15.83
N GLU A 294 -12.64 15.75 -16.38
CA GLU A 294 -11.20 15.67 -16.63
C GLU A 294 -10.92 14.92 -17.93
N ASP A 295 -10.47 15.64 -18.96
CA ASP A 295 -10.13 15.08 -20.26
C ASP A 295 -9.13 13.92 -20.13
N PHE A 296 -9.33 12.88 -20.95
CA PHE A 296 -8.46 11.69 -20.99
C PHE A 296 -8.33 10.92 -19.68
N SER A 297 -9.27 11.09 -18.76
CA SER A 297 -9.30 10.35 -17.50
C SER A 297 -10.50 9.42 -17.47
N TYR A 298 -10.31 8.21 -16.94
CA TYR A 298 -11.28 7.13 -17.10
C TYR A 298 -11.55 6.42 -15.78
N TYR A 299 -12.82 6.09 -15.56
CA TYR A 299 -13.21 5.00 -14.69
C TYR A 299 -12.93 3.69 -15.41
N VAL A 300 -12.29 2.75 -14.74
CA VAL A 300 -11.87 1.48 -15.34
C VAL A 300 -12.41 0.31 -14.53
N LYS A 301 -13.01 -0.66 -15.21
CA LYS A 301 -13.51 -1.88 -14.57
C LYS A 301 -13.11 -3.10 -15.35
N ASP A 302 -12.54 -4.08 -14.66
CA ASP A 302 -12.44 -5.44 -15.18
C ASP A 302 -13.82 -6.11 -15.01
N ALA A 303 -14.36 -6.70 -16.08
CA ALA A 303 -15.66 -7.37 -16.04
C ALA A 303 -15.77 -8.49 -14.98
N THR A 304 -14.63 -9.03 -14.53
CA THR A 304 -14.58 -10.06 -13.47
C THR A 304 -14.57 -9.49 -12.06
N LYS A 305 -14.38 -8.18 -11.90
CA LYS A 305 -14.28 -7.47 -10.61
C LYS A 305 -15.56 -6.68 -10.32
N THR A 306 -15.89 -6.54 -9.04
CA THR A 306 -17.07 -5.77 -8.58
C THR A 306 -16.76 -4.30 -8.32
N TYR A 307 -15.48 -3.95 -8.23
CA TYR A 307 -14.98 -2.61 -7.89
C TYR A 307 -14.41 -1.88 -9.11
N VAL A 308 -14.20 -0.57 -8.98
CA VAL A 308 -13.84 0.34 -10.07
C VAL A 308 -12.53 1.03 -9.75
N HIS A 309 -11.66 1.14 -10.73
CA HIS A 309 -10.39 1.85 -10.62
C HIS A 309 -10.47 3.21 -11.32
N PHE A 310 -9.58 4.13 -10.95
CA PHE A 310 -9.36 5.36 -11.70
C PHE A 310 -8.07 5.28 -12.52
N LEU A 311 -8.09 5.81 -13.73
CA LEU A 311 -6.92 5.99 -14.57
C LEU A 311 -6.85 7.44 -15.03
N SER A 312 -5.82 8.17 -14.59
CA SER A 312 -5.69 9.59 -14.88
C SER A 312 -5.16 9.85 -16.30
N SER A 313 -5.37 11.07 -16.78
CA SER A 313 -4.84 11.63 -18.03
C SER A 313 -3.34 11.39 -18.29
N ARG A 314 -2.54 11.20 -17.24
CA ARG A 314 -1.11 10.86 -17.36
C ARG A 314 -0.86 9.40 -17.76
N LYS A 315 -1.69 8.46 -17.29
CA LYS A 315 -1.51 7.01 -17.50
C LYS A 315 -2.42 6.46 -18.60
N ALA A 316 -3.58 7.07 -18.80
CA ALA A 316 -4.54 6.61 -19.79
C ALA A 316 -3.95 6.50 -21.21
N PRO A 317 -3.12 7.44 -21.70
CA PRO A 317 -2.53 7.34 -23.03
C PRO A 317 -1.66 6.10 -23.24
N ASP A 318 -1.18 5.45 -22.19
CA ASP A 318 -0.33 4.26 -22.31
C ASP A 318 -1.13 3.03 -22.75
N ILE A 319 -2.42 2.96 -22.41
CA ILE A 319 -3.31 1.81 -22.67
C ILE A 319 -4.43 2.16 -23.66
N ILE A 320 -4.96 3.37 -23.56
CA ILE A 320 -6.04 3.87 -24.41
C ILE A 320 -5.47 4.28 -25.76
N LYS A 321 -5.69 3.43 -26.76
CA LYS A 321 -5.21 3.62 -28.13
C LYS A 321 -6.37 3.57 -29.10
N SER A 322 -6.48 4.60 -29.93
CA SER A 322 -7.28 4.53 -31.15
C SER A 322 -6.54 3.73 -32.21
N ARG A 323 -7.24 3.34 -33.28
CA ARG A 323 -6.61 2.72 -34.45
C ARG A 323 -5.51 3.60 -35.05
N ALA A 324 -5.73 4.92 -35.11
CA ALA A 324 -4.78 5.86 -35.72
C ALA A 324 -3.46 5.97 -34.93
N ASP A 325 -3.52 5.77 -33.62
CA ASP A 325 -2.32 5.74 -32.77
C ASP A 325 -1.42 4.56 -33.13
N LEU A 326 -2.03 3.44 -33.55
CA LEU A 326 -1.34 2.17 -33.75
C LEU A 326 -0.87 1.92 -35.19
N VAL A 327 -1.30 2.70 -36.19
CA VAL A 327 -0.84 2.55 -37.60
C VAL A 327 -0.14 3.81 -38.10
N TYR A 328 0.77 3.66 -39.04
CA TYR A 328 1.23 4.80 -39.83
C TYR A 328 0.09 5.21 -40.78
N GLU A 329 -0.30 6.48 -40.79
CA GLU A 329 -1.17 6.98 -41.84
C GLU A 329 -0.48 6.74 -43.18
N SER A 330 -1.21 6.18 -44.16
CA SER A 330 -0.72 6.18 -45.53
C SER A 330 -0.57 7.64 -45.97
N PRO A 331 0.59 8.05 -46.54
CA PRO A 331 0.69 9.38 -47.13
C PRO A 331 -0.45 9.53 -48.15
N LYS A 332 -1.24 10.60 -48.00
CA LYS A 332 -2.30 10.94 -48.94
C LYS A 332 -1.76 11.23 -50.33
#